data_AF-A0A3Q0INN3-F1
#
_entry.id   AF-A0A3Q0INN3-F1
#
_cell.length_a   1.000
_cell.length_b   1.000
_cell.length_c   1.000
_cell.angle_alpha   90.00
_cell.angle_beta   90.00
_cell.angle_gamma   90.00
#
_symmetry.space_group_name_H-M   'P 1'
#
loop_
_entity.id
_entity.type
_entity.pdbx_description
1 polymer ?
#
loop_
_entity_poly.entity_id
_entity_poly.type
_entity_poly.pdbx_seq_one_letter_code
_entity_poly.pdbx_strand_id
1 'polypeptide(L)'
;MISHSTERPHNCPHCEKTFKRNQDLKFHLNQHTGERPYKCPFCPRTFASSGNCFSHRKRMHEGETLPDISLDEMSDNETEEAN
;
A
#
# COMPACT_ATOMS: atom_id res chain seq x y z
N MET A 1 13.27 29.37 -4.95
CA MET A 1 13.93 28.30 -4.18
C MET A 1 12.99 27.11 -4.17
N ILE A 2 13.40 25.95 -4.69
CA ILE A 2 12.64 24.72 -4.51
C ILE A 2 13.06 24.18 -3.14
N SER A 3 12.23 24.41 -2.13
CA SER A 3 12.46 23.92 -0.77
C SER A 3 12.35 22.40 -0.78
N HIS A 4 13.46 21.69 -0.66
CA HIS A 4 13.43 20.25 -0.42
C HIS A 4 13.04 20.03 1.05
N SER A 5 11.74 20.12 1.37
CA SER A 5 11.27 19.82 2.72
C SER A 5 11.53 18.34 3.02
N THR A 6 12.44 18.11 3.96
CA THR A 6 12.80 16.80 4.52
C THR A 6 11.87 16.40 5.65
N GLU A 7 10.81 17.16 5.89
CA GLU A 7 9.81 16.86 6.90
C GLU A 7 9.12 15.54 6.57
N ARG A 8 9.14 14.64 7.56
CA ARG A 8 8.56 13.30 7.49
C ARG A 8 7.54 13.19 8.62
N PRO A 9 6.33 13.76 8.41
CA PRO A 9 5.33 13.87 9.48
C PRO A 9 4.72 12.52 9.88
N HIS A 10 4.94 11.46 9.10
CA HIS A 10 4.33 10.16 9.34
C HIS A 10 5.33 9.20 10.01
N ASN A 11 5.25 9.07 11.33
CA ASN A 11 6.06 8.13 12.11
C ASN A 11 5.39 6.77 12.26
N CYS A 12 6.19 5.71 12.30
CA CYS A 12 5.72 4.38 12.67
C CYS A 12 5.53 4.29 14.19
N PRO A 13 4.42 3.72 14.70
CA PRO A 13 4.21 3.43 16.12
C PRO A 13 4.99 2.20 16.60
N HIS A 14 5.43 1.32 15.70
CA HIS A 14 6.13 0.08 16.04
C HIS A 14 7.65 0.17 15.90
N CYS A 15 8.17 1.23 15.28
CA CYS A 15 9.61 1.49 15.19
C CYS A 15 9.90 2.98 14.92
N GLU A 16 11.16 3.39 15.01
CA GLU A 16 11.58 4.80 14.87
C GLU A 16 11.63 5.30 13.41
N LYS A 17 10.99 4.61 12.46
CA LYS A 17 10.99 5.01 11.05
C LYS A 17 9.95 6.08 10.78
N THR A 18 10.37 7.12 10.04
CA THR A 18 9.50 8.21 9.60
C THR A 18 9.43 8.26 8.07
N PHE A 19 8.27 8.66 7.57
CA PHE A 19 7.91 8.67 6.16
C PHE A 19 7.36 10.03 5.75
N LYS A 20 7.60 10.38 4.48
CA LYS A 20 7.13 11.65 3.90
C LYS A 20 5.64 11.59 3.52
N ARG A 21 5.13 10.41 3.18
CA ARG A 21 3.74 10.21 2.74
C ARG A 21 3.08 9.14 3.58
N ASN A 22 1.79 9.32 3.89
CA ASN A 22 1.00 8.35 4.64
C ASN A 22 0.98 6.96 3.96
N GLN A 23 0.86 6.92 2.62
CA GLN A 23 0.94 5.66 1.87
C GLN A 23 2.22 4.85 2.17
N ASP A 24 3.36 5.53 2.32
CA ASP A 24 4.64 4.86 2.58
C ASP A 24 4.66 4.30 4.02
N LEU A 25 4.05 5.02 4.98
CA LEU A 25 3.84 4.53 6.34
C LEU A 25 2.91 3.31 6.36
N LYS A 26 1.74 3.37 5.70
CA LYS A 26 0.78 2.25 5.64
C LYS A 26 1.42 0.98 5.08
N PHE A 27 2.23 1.12 4.03
CA PHE A 27 3.03 0.04 3.47
C PHE A 27 4.07 -0.52 4.41
N HIS A 28 4.67 0.35 5.21
CA HIS A 28 5.63 -0.08 6.20
C HIS A 28 4.94 -0.83 7.34
N LEU A 29 3.73 -0.42 7.76
CA LEU A 29 2.94 -1.10 8.79
C LEU A 29 2.55 -2.53 8.38
N ASN A 30 2.26 -2.74 7.09
CA ASN A 30 2.05 -4.07 6.51
C ASN A 30 3.22 -5.04 6.77
N GLN A 31 4.44 -4.54 7.00
CA GLN A 31 5.60 -5.37 7.35
C GLN A 31 5.63 -5.77 8.82
N HIS A 32 4.98 -5.00 9.69
CA HIS A 32 4.80 -5.33 11.11
C HIS A 32 3.62 -6.29 11.31
N THR A 33 2.50 -6.06 10.61
CA THR A 33 1.30 -6.90 10.71
C THR A 33 1.37 -8.14 9.82
N GLY A 34 2.26 -8.15 8.82
CA GLY A 34 2.32 -9.19 7.80
C GLY A 34 1.19 -9.10 6.77
N GLU A 35 0.34 -8.08 6.85
CA GLU A 35 -0.78 -7.89 5.96
C GLU A 35 -0.30 -7.50 4.56
N ARG A 36 -0.69 -8.28 3.55
CA ARG A 36 -0.39 -7.98 2.15
C ARG A 36 -1.71 -7.86 1.39
N PRO A 37 -2.34 -6.67 1.40
CA PRO A 37 -3.71 -6.50 0.90
C PRO A 37 -3.81 -6.73 -0.61
N TYR A 38 -2.71 -6.57 -1.36
CA TYR A 38 -2.74 -6.73 -2.81
C TYR A 38 -2.43 -8.17 -3.22
N LYS A 39 -3.46 -8.99 -3.34
CA LYS A 39 -3.35 -10.36 -3.83
C LYS A 39 -3.37 -10.42 -5.36
N CYS A 40 -2.52 -11.26 -5.94
CA CYS A 40 -2.62 -11.57 -7.35
C CYS A 40 -3.85 -12.46 -7.60
N PRO A 41 -4.70 -12.15 -8.61
CA PRO A 41 -5.85 -12.98 -8.94
C PRO A 41 -5.46 -14.35 -9.53
N PHE A 42 -4.29 -14.43 -10.18
CA PHE A 42 -3.86 -15.60 -10.95
C PHE A 42 -2.91 -16.53 -10.18
N CYS A 43 -2.42 -16.11 -9.01
CA CYS A 43 -1.51 -16.92 -8.19
C CYS A 43 -1.59 -16.53 -6.70
N PRO A 44 -1.08 -17.35 -5.78
CA PRO A 44 -1.14 -17.08 -4.34
C PRO A 44 -0.19 -15.96 -3.87
N ARG A 45 0.47 -15.24 -4.79
CA ARG A 45 1.40 -14.15 -4.43
C ARG A 45 0.62 -12.93 -3.94
N THR A 46 1.03 -12.41 -2.79
CA THR A 46 0.52 -11.18 -2.21
C THR A 46 1.64 -10.13 -2.17
N PHE A 47 1.25 -8.87 -2.34
CA PHE A 47 2.14 -7.73 -2.45
C PHE A 47 1.75 -6.65 -1.45
N ALA A 48 2.74 -5.88 -1.01
CA ALA A 48 2.50 -4.70 -0.20
C ALA A 48 1.89 -3.55 -1.03
N SER A 49 2.12 -3.51 -2.37
CA SER A 49 1.60 -2.49 -3.31
C SER A 49 0.74 -3.02 -4.44
N SER A 50 -0.23 -2.19 -4.82
CA SER A 50 -0.91 -2.24 -6.12
C SER A 50 0.09 -2.20 -7.29
N GLY A 51 1.04 -1.26 -7.29
CA GLY A 51 2.06 -1.13 -8.34
C GLY A 51 2.95 -2.37 -8.51
N ASN A 52 3.38 -2.99 -7.40
CA ASN A 52 4.16 -4.23 -7.46
C ASN A 52 3.28 -5.41 -7.91
N CYS A 53 2.04 -5.51 -7.43
CA CYS A 53 1.08 -6.53 -7.87
C CYS A 53 0.80 -6.41 -9.38
N PHE A 54 0.57 -5.19 -9.86
CA PHE A 54 0.34 -4.90 -11.27
C PHE A 54 1.54 -5.27 -12.14
N SER A 55 2.75 -4.86 -11.71
CA SER A 55 3.98 -5.20 -12.43
C SER A 55 4.26 -6.69 -12.44
N HIS A 56 4.01 -7.38 -11.33
CA HIS A 56 4.09 -8.83 -11.24
C HIS A 56 3.10 -9.48 -12.20
N ARG A 57 1.83 -9.06 -12.18
CA ARG A 57 0.79 -9.59 -13.05
C ARG A 57 1.17 -9.42 -14.51
N LYS A 58 1.56 -8.20 -14.91
CA LYS A 58 1.95 -7.90 -16.29
C LYS A 58 3.11 -8.77 -16.78
N ARG A 59 4.08 -9.06 -15.91
CA ARG A 59 5.30 -9.82 -16.26
C ARG A 59 5.14 -11.34 -16.19
N MET A 60 4.28 -11.84 -15.31
CA MET A 60 4.17 -13.27 -15.00
C MET A 60 2.89 -13.91 -15.53
N HIS A 61 1.87 -13.09 -15.83
CA HIS A 61 0.55 -13.50 -16.28
C HIS A 61 0.16 -12.69 -17.54
N GLU A 62 1.14 -12.49 -18.43
CA GLU A 62 1.03 -11.72 -19.66
C GLU A 62 -0.18 -12.22 -20.49
N GLY A 63 -1.23 -11.39 -20.58
CA GLY A 63 -2.44 -11.71 -21.35
C GLY A 63 -3.77 -11.50 -20.61
N GLU A 64 -3.78 -11.44 -19.27
CA GLU A 64 -5.02 -11.30 -18.51
C GLU A 64 -5.18 -9.88 -17.94
N THR A 65 -5.80 -9.01 -18.74
CA THR A 65 -6.45 -7.80 -18.24
C THR A 65 -7.53 -8.22 -17.26
N LEU A 66 -7.37 -7.88 -15.97
CA LEU A 66 -8.49 -7.98 -15.05
C LEU A 66 -9.66 -7.18 -15.61
N PRO A 67 -10.91 -7.69 -15.53
CA PRO A 67 -12.08 -6.86 -15.75
C PRO A 67 -12.00 -5.68 -14.80
N ASP A 68 -12.51 -4.54 -15.24
CA ASP A 68 -12.70 -3.33 -14.45
C ASP A 68 -13.49 -3.67 -13.18
N ILE A 69 -12.78 -4.03 -12.11
CA ILE A 69 -13.36 -4.07 -10.78
C ILE A 69 -13.24 -2.63 -10.32
N SER A 70 -14.34 -1.91 -10.52
CA SER A 70 -14.63 -0.63 -9.89
C SER A 70 -14.00 -0.63 -8.50
N LEU A 71 -13.15 0.36 -8.22
CA LEU A 71 -12.56 0.60 -6.90
C LEU A 71 -13.62 1.10 -5.91
N ASP A 72 -14.80 0.50 -5.93
CA ASP A 72 -15.77 0.62 -4.86
C ASP A 72 -15.40 -0.45 -3.83
N GLU A 73 -15.09 0.02 -2.62
CA GLU A 73 -14.73 -0.76 -1.42
C GLU A 73 -13.25 -1.12 -1.25
N MET A 74 -12.38 -0.10 -1.26
CA MET A 74 -11.51 0.06 -0.10
C MET A 74 -12.22 0.99 0.85
N SER A 75 -13.13 0.43 1.66
CA SER A 75 -13.91 1.19 2.63
C SER A 75 -12.96 2.08 3.43
N ASP A 76 -13.39 3.33 3.55
CA ASP A 76 -12.99 4.19 4.64
C ASP A 76 -12.97 3.35 5.92
N ASN A 77 -11.78 3.19 6.50
CA ASN A 77 -11.70 2.97 7.92
C ASN A 77 -11.21 4.29 8.50
N GLU A 78 -12.11 5.28 8.43
CA GLU A 78 -12.22 6.30 9.46
C GLU A 78 -12.26 5.55 10.79
N THR A 79 -11.14 5.54 11.49
CA THR A 79 -11.16 5.36 12.93
C THR A 79 -10.98 6.75 13.50
N GLU A 80 -12.09 7.46 13.59
CA GLU A 80 -12.35 8.30 14.74
C GLU A 80 -12.15 7.43 15.98
N GLU A 81 -11.23 7.81 16.86
CA GLU A 81 -11.54 7.70 18.28
C GLU A 81 -10.86 8.88 18.99
N ALA A 82 -11.74 9.77 19.45
CA ALA A 82 -11.46 10.85 20.34
C ALA A 82 -10.95 10.32 21.69
N ASN A 83 -9.88 10.92 22.20
CA ASN A 83 -9.77 11.32 23.61
C ASN A 83 -8.69 12.40 23.75
#